data_AF-A0A7G8GP07-F1
#
_entry.id   AF-A0A7G8GP07-F1
#
_cell.length_a   1.000
_cell.length_b   1.000
_cell.length_c   1.000
_cell.angle_alpha   90.00
_cell.angle_beta   90.00
_cell.angle_gamma   90.00
#
_symmetry.space_group_name_H-M   'P 1'
#
loop_
_entity.id
_entity.type
_entity.pdbx_description
1 polymer ?
#
loop_
_entity_poly.entity_id
_entity_poly.type
_entity_poly.pdbx_seq_one_letter_code
_entity_poly.pdbx_strand_id
1 'polypeptide(L)'
;MKRQSIFILGTLIALTGCTGGEPLHRFTFNPETLAPQTTTLILDKGEKLNFWNSLDVTYKPPITLGFYITIKAEKEPPTEIFCDALNPTLTFMSSTIEKDNYIDKSWKIARMNCELGPIEEKQAVTITATPKADGIGTLQVNGLILELKH
;
A
#
# COMPACT_ATOMS: atom_id res chain seq x y z
N MET A 1 -25.36 42.73 -30.80
CA MET A 1 -24.02 42.16 -30.58
C MET A 1 -24.18 40.73 -30.04
N LYS A 2 -23.79 39.71 -30.83
CA LYS A 2 -23.86 38.29 -30.45
C LYS A 2 -22.59 37.92 -29.65
N ARG A 3 -22.74 37.40 -28.43
CA ARG A 3 -21.64 36.76 -27.70
C ARG A 3 -21.64 35.26 -28.04
N GLN A 4 -20.57 34.81 -28.68
CA GLN A 4 -20.25 33.40 -28.87
C GLN A 4 -19.71 32.86 -27.54
N SER A 5 -20.32 31.81 -27.01
CA SER A 5 -19.76 31.03 -25.89
C SER A 5 -18.94 29.90 -26.49
N ILE A 6 -17.63 29.97 -26.26
CA ILE A 6 -16.66 28.92 -26.64
C ILE A 6 -16.79 27.78 -25.63
N PHE A 7 -16.98 26.57 -26.16
CA PHE A 7 -16.82 25.30 -25.44
C PHE A 7 -15.34 25.13 -25.08
N ILE A 8 -15.04 24.95 -23.79
CA ILE A 8 -13.78 24.34 -23.37
C ILE A 8 -14.13 22.97 -22.80
N LEU A 9 -14.02 21.95 -23.67
CA LEU A 9 -14.01 20.55 -23.28
C LEU A 9 -12.66 20.31 -22.59
N GLY A 10 -12.62 20.49 -21.28
CA GLY A 10 -11.43 20.22 -20.47
C GLY A 10 -11.25 18.71 -20.32
N THR A 11 -10.43 18.12 -21.18
CA THR A 11 -9.94 16.75 -21.04
C THR A 11 -9.20 16.63 -19.71
N LEU A 12 -9.78 15.92 -18.74
CA LEU A 12 -9.04 15.45 -17.56
C LEU A 12 -7.98 14.44 -18.06
N ILE A 13 -6.75 14.91 -18.23
CA ILE A 13 -5.60 14.02 -18.41
C ILE A 13 -5.34 13.43 -17.02
N ALA A 14 -5.80 12.19 -16.82
CA ALA A 14 -5.52 11.43 -15.62
C ALA A 14 -4.00 11.24 -15.49
N LEU A 15 -3.43 11.72 -14.40
CA LEU A 15 -2.02 11.55 -14.00
C LEU A 15 -1.75 10.10 -13.53
N THR A 16 -2.16 9.09 -14.29
CA THR A 16 -2.03 7.67 -13.91
C THR A 16 -0.64 7.08 -14.16
N GLY A 17 0.32 7.88 -14.64
CA GLY A 17 1.58 7.39 -15.19
C GLY A 17 2.79 7.26 -14.25
N CYS A 18 2.75 7.73 -12.99
CA CYS A 18 3.98 7.79 -12.16
C CYS A 18 3.99 6.92 -10.89
N THR A 19 2.83 6.41 -10.44
CA THR A 19 2.70 5.78 -9.10
C THR A 19 2.20 4.33 -9.15
N GLY A 20 2.58 3.59 -10.19
CA GLY A 20 2.21 2.18 -10.34
C GLY A 20 0.75 1.91 -10.74
N GLY A 21 0.05 2.91 -11.30
CA GLY A 21 -1.33 2.78 -11.77
C GLY A 21 -2.40 2.87 -10.68
N GLU A 22 -3.64 2.62 -11.08
CA GLU A 22 -4.80 2.60 -10.18
C GLU A 22 -4.76 1.35 -9.28
N PRO A 23 -5.13 1.47 -8.00
CA PRO A 23 -5.18 0.32 -7.11
C PRO A 23 -6.36 -0.60 -7.48
N LEU A 24 -6.08 -1.90 -7.55
CA LEU A 24 -7.10 -2.96 -7.60
C LEU A 24 -7.91 -3.02 -6.31
N HIS A 25 -7.25 -2.75 -5.19
CA HIS A 25 -7.88 -2.66 -3.89
C HIS A 25 -7.09 -1.75 -2.95
N ARG A 26 -7.78 -1.13 -2.00
CA ARG A 26 -7.20 -0.26 -0.99
C ARG A 26 -7.73 -0.62 0.40
N PHE A 27 -6.83 -1.05 1.27
CA PHE A 27 -7.09 -1.20 2.70
C PHE A 27 -6.75 0.10 3.43
N THR A 28 -7.68 0.59 4.23
CA THR A 28 -7.44 1.75 5.10
C THR A 28 -7.58 1.27 6.54
N PHE A 29 -6.49 1.31 7.30
CA PHE A 29 -6.46 0.78 8.66
C PHE A 29 -6.76 1.88 9.67
N ASN A 30 -7.58 1.56 10.68
CA ASN A 30 -7.74 2.42 11.84
C ASN A 30 -6.44 2.35 12.66
N PRO A 31 -5.74 3.47 12.91
CA PRO A 31 -4.48 3.47 13.64
C PRO A 31 -4.57 2.97 15.09
N GLU A 32 -5.76 3.00 15.70
CA GLU A 32 -5.96 2.57 17.09
C GLU A 32 -6.09 1.05 17.22
N THR A 33 -6.66 0.38 16.21
CA THR A 33 -6.96 -1.05 16.27
C THR A 33 -6.04 -1.89 15.40
N LEU A 34 -5.62 -1.34 14.26
CA LEU A 34 -4.81 -2.03 13.25
C LEU A 34 -5.33 -3.44 12.92
N ALA A 35 -6.66 -3.60 12.93
CA ALA A 35 -7.29 -4.90 12.73
C ALA A 35 -7.03 -5.46 11.32
N PRO A 36 -6.87 -6.79 11.18
CA PRO A 36 -6.75 -7.43 9.87
C PRO A 36 -7.93 -7.10 8.96
N GLN A 37 -7.66 -6.95 7.66
CA GLN A 37 -8.68 -6.77 6.64
C GLN A 37 -8.46 -7.76 5.49
N THR A 38 -9.55 -8.20 4.86
CA THR A 38 -9.51 -9.22 3.81
C THR A 38 -10.24 -8.75 2.56
N THR A 39 -9.71 -9.11 1.40
CA THR A 39 -10.35 -8.91 0.10
C THR A 39 -10.16 -10.16 -0.77
N THR A 40 -10.93 -10.27 -1.85
CA THR A 40 -10.75 -11.30 -2.87
C THR A 40 -10.62 -10.63 -4.22
N LEU A 41 -9.56 -10.98 -4.97
CA LEU A 41 -9.30 -10.50 -6.32
C LEU A 41 -9.33 -11.66 -7.30
N ILE A 42 -9.73 -11.38 -8.54
CA ILE A 42 -9.53 -12.31 -9.67
C ILE A 42 -8.30 -11.82 -10.40
N LEU A 43 -7.28 -12.66 -10.51
CA LEU A 43 -6.04 -12.35 -11.23
C LEU A 43 -5.95 -13.23 -12.47
N ASP A 44 -5.52 -12.62 -13.58
CA ASP A 44 -5.27 -13.32 -14.83
C ASP A 44 -3.87 -13.94 -14.88
N LYS A 45 -3.70 -14.93 -15.77
CA LYS A 45 -2.40 -15.57 -15.99
C LYS A 45 -1.35 -14.54 -16.38
N GLY A 46 -0.21 -14.58 -15.68
CA GLY A 46 0.93 -13.70 -15.91
C GLY A 46 0.86 -12.38 -15.14
N GLU A 47 -0.27 -12.05 -14.51
CA GLU A 47 -0.36 -10.88 -13.66
C GLU A 47 0.49 -11.03 -12.40
N LYS A 48 0.93 -9.89 -11.88
CA LYS A 48 1.59 -9.76 -10.59
C LYS A 48 0.78 -8.85 -9.70
N LEU A 49 1.00 -8.93 -8.39
CA LEU A 49 0.57 -7.90 -7.46
C LEU A 49 1.77 -7.26 -6.78
N ASN A 50 1.86 -5.95 -6.93
CA ASN A 50 2.77 -5.09 -6.18
C ASN A 50 2.04 -4.50 -4.98
N PHE A 51 2.74 -4.48 -3.84
CA PHE A 51 2.20 -3.91 -2.61
C PHE A 51 2.76 -2.49 -2.40
N TRP A 52 1.84 -1.55 -2.25
CA TRP A 52 2.15 -0.14 -2.05
C TRP A 52 1.56 0.33 -0.74
N ASN A 53 2.21 1.27 -0.06
CA ASN A 53 1.67 1.81 1.17
C ASN A 53 1.70 3.34 1.20
N SER A 54 0.76 3.90 1.95
CA SER A 54 0.85 5.26 2.48
C SER A 54 1.05 5.15 3.98
N LEU A 55 1.88 6.00 4.56
CA LEU A 55 2.03 6.04 6.00
C LEU A 55 2.27 7.45 6.51
N ASP A 56 1.91 7.63 7.77
CA ASP A 56 2.25 8.78 8.61
C ASP A 56 2.42 8.26 10.04
N VAL A 57 3.67 8.25 10.52
CA VAL A 57 4.06 7.61 11.78
C VAL A 57 5.16 8.39 12.49
N THR A 58 5.15 8.27 13.81
CA THR A 58 6.23 8.71 14.69
C THR A 58 6.69 7.52 15.50
N TYR A 59 8.00 7.28 15.58
CA TYR A 59 8.52 6.16 16.36
C TYR A 59 9.89 6.39 16.95
N LYS A 60 10.23 5.59 17.96
CA LYS A 60 11.57 5.48 18.51
C LYS A 60 12.17 4.14 18.09
N PRO A 61 13.35 4.08 17.47
CA PRO A 61 14.01 2.81 17.16
C PRO A 61 14.46 2.03 18.42
N PRO A 62 14.67 0.71 18.33
CA PRO A 62 14.37 -0.16 17.19
C PRO A 62 12.89 -0.60 17.16
N ILE A 63 12.27 -0.46 15.99
CA ILE A 63 10.92 -0.92 15.69
C ILE A 63 10.86 -1.40 14.24
N THR A 64 9.99 -2.37 13.98
CA THR A 64 9.51 -2.70 12.64
C THR A 64 8.05 -2.25 12.54
N LEU A 65 7.63 -1.88 11.34
CA LEU A 65 6.22 -1.72 10.99
C LEU A 65 6.05 -2.22 9.57
N GLY A 66 5.08 -3.10 9.39
CA GLY A 66 4.81 -3.70 8.10
C GLY A 66 3.45 -4.37 8.06
N PHE A 67 3.27 -5.18 7.02
CA PHE A 67 2.06 -5.98 6.84
C PHE A 67 2.44 -7.44 6.68
N TYR A 68 1.81 -8.31 7.46
CA TYR A 68 1.70 -9.70 7.09
C TYR A 68 0.58 -9.83 6.06
N ILE A 69 0.93 -10.25 4.85
CA ILE A 69 0.00 -10.48 3.76
C ILE A 69 -0.18 -11.99 3.64
N THR A 70 -1.32 -12.49 4.11
CA THR A 70 -1.71 -13.88 3.92
C THR A 70 -2.49 -14.01 2.62
N ILE A 71 -2.05 -14.91 1.75
CA ILE A 71 -2.54 -15.08 0.39
C ILE A 71 -3.03 -16.52 0.25
N LYS A 72 -4.31 -16.68 -0.07
CA LYS A 72 -4.94 -17.98 -0.26
C LYS A 72 -5.57 -18.06 -1.65
N ALA A 73 -4.94 -18.85 -2.50
CA ALA A 73 -5.53 -19.36 -3.73
C ALA A 73 -6.47 -20.53 -3.43
N GLU A 74 -7.41 -20.83 -4.33
CA GLU A 74 -8.48 -21.80 -4.09
C GLU A 74 -7.97 -23.23 -3.81
N LYS A 75 -6.89 -23.64 -4.48
CA LYS A 75 -6.35 -25.02 -4.44
C LYS A 75 -5.00 -25.13 -3.75
N GLU A 76 -4.49 -24.03 -3.21
CA GLU A 76 -3.16 -23.97 -2.61
C GLU A 76 -3.26 -23.68 -1.11
N PRO A 77 -2.28 -24.16 -0.31
CA PRO A 77 -2.17 -23.74 1.07
C PRO A 77 -1.95 -22.21 1.14
N PRO A 78 -2.45 -21.53 2.18
CA PRO A 78 -2.15 -20.12 2.38
C PRO A 78 -0.64 -19.89 2.48
N THR A 79 -0.16 -18.88 1.78
CA THR A 79 1.20 -18.35 1.93
C THR A 79 1.14 -17.06 2.72
N GLU A 80 2.20 -16.74 3.46
CA GLU A 80 2.30 -15.48 4.19
C GLU A 80 3.64 -14.83 3.89
N ILE A 81 3.60 -13.53 3.63
CA ILE A 81 4.78 -12.71 3.39
C ILE A 81 4.73 -11.50 4.32
N PHE A 82 5.89 -11.11 4.85
CA PHE A 82 6.03 -9.84 5.57
C PHE A 82 6.53 -8.76 4.61
N CYS A 83 5.77 -7.68 4.52
CA CYS A 83 6.09 -6.50 3.74
C CYS A 83 6.48 -5.35 4.67
N ASP A 84 7.77 -5.01 4.71
CA ASP A 84 8.27 -3.88 5.51
C ASP A 84 7.74 -2.56 4.95
N ALA A 85 6.95 -1.86 5.78
CA ALA A 85 6.35 -0.59 5.42
C ALA A 85 7.27 0.59 5.75
N LEU A 86 8.33 0.44 6.55
CA LEU A 86 9.26 1.54 6.86
C LEU A 86 10.42 1.65 5.88
N ASN A 87 10.70 0.58 5.13
CA ASN A 87 11.80 0.50 4.18
C ASN A 87 11.35 0.15 2.74
N PRO A 88 10.56 1.03 2.09
CA PRO A 88 10.11 0.81 0.72
C PRO A 88 11.23 1.00 -0.31
N THR A 89 11.05 0.43 -1.49
CA THR A 89 11.97 0.56 -2.64
C THR A 89 11.87 1.92 -3.35
N LEU A 90 10.71 2.57 -3.25
CA LEU A 90 10.43 3.85 -3.89
C LEU A 90 9.42 4.62 -3.05
N THR A 91 9.60 5.94 -2.90
CA THR A 91 8.66 6.80 -2.17
C THR A 91 8.31 8.04 -3.00
N PHE A 92 7.08 8.53 -2.85
CA PHE A 92 6.61 9.77 -3.45
C PHE A 92 5.95 10.66 -2.40
N MET A 93 6.22 11.97 -2.50
CA MET A 93 5.76 12.98 -1.54
C MET A 93 6.09 12.55 -0.10
N SER A 94 7.36 12.22 0.14
CA SER A 94 7.86 11.68 1.40
C SER A 94 8.55 12.74 2.25
N SER A 95 8.54 12.52 3.56
CA SER A 95 9.26 13.28 4.56
C SER A 95 9.86 12.35 5.60
N THR A 96 11.04 12.68 6.11
CA THR A 96 11.66 12.02 7.26
C THR A 96 12.28 13.11 8.12
N ILE A 97 11.91 13.16 9.39
CA ILE A 97 12.46 14.09 10.38
C ILE A 97 12.98 13.25 11.53
N GLU A 98 14.22 13.51 11.94
CA GLU A 98 14.85 12.84 13.07
C GLU A 98 15.15 13.88 14.17
N LYS A 99 14.63 13.65 15.37
CA LYS A 99 14.82 14.56 16.51
C LYS A 99 14.75 13.80 17.83
N ASP A 100 15.70 14.03 18.73
CA ASP A 100 15.70 13.50 20.10
C ASP A 100 15.44 11.97 20.19
N ASN A 101 16.00 11.21 19.24
CA ASN A 101 15.80 9.77 19.04
C ASN A 101 14.41 9.33 18.57
N TYR A 102 13.55 10.26 18.19
CA TYR A 102 12.33 10.00 17.46
C TYR A 102 12.54 10.20 15.97
N ILE A 103 11.82 9.42 15.19
CA ILE A 103 11.75 9.49 13.74
C ILE A 103 10.30 9.68 13.36
N ASP A 104 10.01 10.80 12.70
CA ASP A 104 8.75 11.05 12.01
C ASP A 104 8.92 10.69 10.54
N LYS A 105 8.14 9.73 10.05
CA LYS A 105 8.13 9.34 8.64
C LYS A 105 6.73 9.50 8.08
N SER A 106 6.65 10.08 6.89
CA SER A 106 5.41 10.12 6.14
C SER A 106 5.64 10.03 4.64
N TRP A 107 4.68 9.46 3.93
CA TRP A 107 4.60 9.53 2.48
C TRP A 107 3.18 9.28 1.99
N LYS A 108 2.84 9.91 0.88
CA LYS A 108 1.54 9.67 0.23
C LYS A 108 1.49 8.30 -0.42
N ILE A 109 2.58 7.83 -1.01
CA ILE A 109 2.62 6.52 -1.65
C ILE A 109 4.07 6.01 -1.77
N ALA A 110 4.27 4.73 -1.50
CA ALA A 110 5.57 4.07 -1.63
C ALA A 110 5.41 2.60 -2.06
N ARG A 111 6.34 2.09 -2.87
CA ARG A 111 6.35 0.68 -3.30
C ARG A 111 7.16 -0.13 -2.30
N MET A 112 6.54 -1.13 -1.68
CA MET A 112 7.23 -2.01 -0.73
C MET A 112 8.11 -3.03 -1.47
N ASN A 113 9.04 -3.65 -0.74
CA ASN A 113 9.97 -4.64 -1.29
C ASN A 113 9.38 -6.07 -1.23
N CYS A 114 8.13 -6.21 -1.70
CA CYS A 114 7.43 -7.48 -1.73
C CYS A 114 6.40 -7.46 -2.88
N GLU A 115 6.12 -8.63 -3.45
CA GLU A 115 5.14 -8.82 -4.52
C GLU A 115 4.56 -10.24 -4.48
N LEU A 116 3.45 -10.46 -5.17
CA LEU A 116 2.89 -11.78 -5.48
C LEU A 116 3.00 -12.03 -6.99
N GLY A 117 3.35 -13.26 -7.36
CA GLY A 117 3.29 -13.74 -8.73
C GLY A 117 4.65 -13.76 -9.45
N PRO A 118 4.65 -14.00 -10.78
CA PRO A 118 3.48 -14.01 -11.66
C PRO A 118 2.52 -15.17 -11.37
N ILE A 119 1.22 -14.94 -11.59
CA ILE A 119 0.19 -15.95 -11.41
C ILE A 119 0.21 -16.96 -12.58
N GLU A 120 0.22 -18.25 -12.29
CA GLU A 120 0.39 -19.30 -13.32
C GLU A 120 -0.88 -19.55 -14.17
N GLU A 121 -2.05 -19.41 -13.55
CA GLU A 121 -3.36 -19.57 -14.17
C GLU A 121 -4.38 -18.59 -13.58
N LYS A 122 -5.40 -18.22 -14.35
CA LYS A 122 -6.44 -17.31 -13.89
C LYS A 122 -7.14 -17.90 -12.67
N GLN A 123 -7.16 -17.17 -11.56
CA GLN A 123 -7.72 -17.66 -10.30
C GLN A 123 -8.21 -16.54 -9.37
N ALA A 124 -9.07 -16.91 -8.43
CA ALA A 124 -9.45 -16.06 -7.32
C ALA A 124 -8.44 -16.21 -6.18
N VAL A 125 -7.95 -15.07 -5.68
CA VAL A 125 -6.98 -15.00 -4.58
C VAL A 125 -7.59 -14.20 -3.45
N THR A 126 -7.70 -14.83 -2.28
CA THR A 126 -8.09 -14.14 -1.04
C THR A 126 -6.85 -13.61 -0.36
N ILE A 127 -6.83 -12.31 -0.09
CA ILE A 127 -5.69 -11.59 0.48
C ILE A 127 -6.14 -10.99 1.81
N THR A 128 -5.47 -11.37 2.89
CA THR A 128 -5.64 -10.77 4.21
C THR A 128 -4.40 -9.96 4.54
N ALA A 129 -4.58 -8.68 4.83
CA ALA A 129 -3.53 -7.78 5.24
C ALA A 129 -3.66 -7.49 6.73
N THR A 130 -2.62 -7.86 7.48
CA THR A 130 -2.53 -7.64 8.93
C THR A 130 -1.38 -6.67 9.21
N PRO A 131 -1.66 -5.41 9.58
CA PRO A 131 -0.61 -4.53 10.05
C PRO A 131 0.04 -5.09 11.31
N LYS A 132 1.36 -5.01 11.38
CA LYS A 132 2.13 -5.44 12.54
C LYS A 132 3.26 -4.47 12.80
N ALA A 133 3.40 -4.11 14.08
CA ALA A 133 4.60 -3.49 14.59
C ALA A 133 5.20 -4.36 15.70
N ASP A 134 6.51 -4.52 15.69
CA ASP A 134 7.26 -5.25 16.71
C ASP A 134 8.52 -4.45 17.09
N GLY A 135 8.99 -4.62 18.32
CA GLY A 135 10.19 -3.94 18.82
C GLY A 135 10.04 -3.43 20.24
N ILE A 136 11.12 -2.86 20.78
CA ILE A 136 11.15 -2.24 22.12
C ILE A 136 10.91 -0.72 22.05
N GLY A 137 10.88 -0.17 20.85
CA GLY A 137 10.55 1.21 20.57
C GLY A 137 9.08 1.55 20.78
N THR A 138 8.77 2.84 20.91
CA THR A 138 7.39 3.34 20.85
C THR A 138 7.01 3.61 19.41
N LEU A 139 5.77 3.32 19.03
CA LEU A 139 5.20 3.66 17.73
C LEU A 139 3.86 4.35 17.92
N GLN A 140 3.70 5.47 17.23
CA GLN A 140 2.42 6.11 17.00
C GLN A 140 2.14 6.08 15.50
N VAL A 141 0.99 5.50 15.13
CA VAL A 141 0.49 5.52 13.76
C VAL A 141 -0.58 6.60 13.67
N ASN A 142 -0.45 7.50 12.70
CA ASN A 142 -1.47 8.52 12.39
C ASN A 142 -2.20 8.17 11.09
N GLY A 143 -1.55 7.44 10.18
CA GLY A 143 -2.15 6.92 8.97
C GLY A 143 -1.41 5.70 8.45
N LEU A 144 -2.16 4.68 8.04
CA LEU A 144 -1.62 3.47 7.43
C LEU A 144 -2.60 2.91 6.41
N ILE A 145 -2.13 2.82 5.16
CA ILE A 145 -2.91 2.32 4.01
C ILE A 145 -2.05 1.32 3.25
N LEU A 146 -2.70 0.28 2.74
CA LEU A 146 -2.13 -0.67 1.79
C LEU A 146 -2.93 -0.64 0.48
N GLU A 147 -2.23 -0.49 -0.63
CA GLU A 147 -2.77 -0.58 -1.99
C GLU A 147 -2.22 -1.80 -2.70
N LEU A 148 -3.12 -2.56 -3.32
CA LEU A 148 -2.80 -3.68 -4.21
C LEU A 148 -2.82 -3.16 -5.64
N LYS A 149 -1.70 -3.29 -6.36
CA LYS A 149 -1.57 -2.86 -7.76
C LYS A 149 -0.99 -3.97 -8.61
N HIS A 150 -1.11 -3.87 -9.93
CA HIS A 150 -0.36 -4.75 -10.85
C HIS A 150 1.15 -4.54 -10.77
#